data_AF-A0A7Y2BAY9-F1
#
_entry.id   AF-A0A7Y2BAY9-F1
#
_cell.length_a   1.000
_cell.length_b   1.000
_cell.length_c   1.000
_cell.angle_alpha   90.00
_cell.angle_beta   90.00
_cell.angle_gamma   90.00
#
_symmetry.space_group_name_H-M   'P 1'
#
loop_
_entity.id
_entity.type
_entity.pdbx_description
1 polymer ?
#
loop_
_entity_poly.entity_id
_entity_poly.type
_entity_poly.pdbx_seq_one_letter_code
_entity_poly.pdbx_strand_id
1 'polypeptide(L)' 'MKSKITKDLLILLPTLGILIFMGLYVYATTLYPGGSQADINSVGYDWGNNYWCNLMSENGMNGLENPARPISLFA' A
#
# COMPACT_ATOMS: atom_id res chain seq x y z
N MET A 1 -1.16 37.70 -11.95
CA MET A 1 -0.05 36.88 -11.42
C MET A 1 -0.51 35.77 -10.45
N LYS A 2 -1.33 36.05 -9.41
CA LYS A 2 -1.85 35.03 -8.46
C LYS A 2 -2.56 33.82 -9.09
N SER A 3 -3.35 34.03 -10.16
CA SER A 3 -4.10 32.97 -10.85
C SER A 3 -3.21 31.91 -11.52
N LYS A 4 -1.97 32.25 -11.90
CA LYS A 4 -1.05 31.30 -12.54
C LYS A 4 -0.48 30.32 -11.52
N ILE A 5 -0.03 30.84 -10.37
CA ILE A 5 0.49 30.06 -9.24
C ILE A 5 -0.54 29.06 -8.71
N THR A 6 -1.81 29.46 -8.61
CA THR A 6 -2.88 28.55 -8.18
C THR A 6 -3.14 27.43 -9.18
N LYS A 7 -3.04 27.69 -10.49
CA LYS A 7 -3.20 26.65 -11.52
C LYS A 7 -2.03 25.67 -11.52
N ASP A 8 -0.81 26.19 -11.38
CA ASP A 8 0.40 25.37 -11.32
C ASP A 8 0.37 24.43 -10.09
N LEU A 9 -0.13 24.91 -8.94
CA LEU A 9 -0.31 24.09 -7.74
C LEU A 9 -1.39 23.01 -7.92
N LEU A 10 -2.50 23.33 -8.59
CA LEU A 10 -3.56 22.35 -8.88
C LEU A 10 -3.07 21.23 -9.82
N ILE A 11 -2.15 21.53 -10.74
CA ILE A 11 -1.54 20.54 -11.63
C ILE A 11 -0.66 19.55 -10.86
N LEU A 12 -0.09 19.95 -9.73
CA LEU A 12 0.75 19.09 -8.89
C LEU A 12 -0.05 18.17 -7.97
N LEU A 13 -1.33 18.44 -7.73
CA LEU A 13 -2.17 17.63 -6.83
C LEU A 13 -2.24 16.16 -7.21
N PRO A 14 -2.46 15.76 -8.49
CA PRO A 14 -2.47 14.35 -8.88
C PRO A 14 -1.12 13.67 -8.61
N THR A 15 -0.01 14.34 -8.92
CA THR A 15 1.34 13.81 -8.67
C THR A 15 1.58 13.60 -7.18
N LEU A 16 1.18 14.57 -6.35
CA LEU A 16 1.28 14.44 -4.90
C LEU A 16 0.44 13.27 -4.39
N GLY A 17 -0.78 13.10 -4.90
CA GLY A 17 -1.64 11.96 -4.58
C GLY A 17 -0.99 10.61 -4.91
N ILE A 18 -0.38 10.48 -6.09
CA ILE A 18 0.34 9.26 -6.50
C ILE A 18 1.53 8.98 -5.57
N LEU A 19 2.28 10.01 -5.18
CA LEU A 19 3.41 9.84 -4.26
C LEU A 19 2.95 9.39 -2.87
N ILE A 20 1.86 9.98 -2.35
CA ILE A 20 1.27 9.58 -1.07
C ILE A 20 0.76 8.14 -1.16
N PHE A 21 0.05 7.79 -2.23
CA PHE A 21 -0.42 6.44 -2.51
C PHE A 21 0.72 5.41 -2.48
N MET A 22 1.79 5.65 -3.26
CA MET A 22 2.94 4.74 -3.30
C MET A 22 3.60 4.59 -1.93
N GLY A 23 3.74 5.70 -1.18
CA GLY A 23 4.31 5.67 0.16
C GLY A 23 3.48 4.83 1.14
N LEU A 24 2.16 5.03 1.16
CA LEU A 24 1.23 4.27 2.01
C LEU A 24 1.18 2.80 1.62
N TYR A 25 1.16 2.51 0.31
CA TYR A 25 1.12 1.14 -0.19
C TYR A 25 2.40 0.37 0.17
N VAL A 26 3.57 0.96 -0.07
CA VAL A 26 4.86 0.38 0.34
C VAL A 26 4.91 0.20 1.85
N TYR A 27 4.45 1.17 2.63
CA TYR A 27 4.38 1.03 4.08
C TYR A 27 3.50 -0.15 4.50
N ALA A 28 2.31 -0.30 3.92
CA ALA A 28 1.41 -1.43 4.17
C ALA A 28 2.09 -2.78 3.90
N THR A 29 2.93 -2.89 2.86
CA THR A 29 3.64 -4.13 2.55
C THR A 29 4.56 -4.62 3.67
N THR A 30 5.10 -3.71 4.49
CA THR A 30 5.98 -4.07 5.62
C THR A 30 5.21 -4.65 6.82
N LEU A 31 3.89 -4.45 6.86
CA LEU A 31 3.01 -4.90 7.92
C LEU A 31 2.31 -6.22 7.59
N TYR A 32 2.41 -6.70 6.36
CA TYR A 32 1.68 -7.89 5.91
C TYR A 32 2.17 -9.15 6.65
N PRO A 33 1.27 -9.90 7.32
CA PRO A 33 1.65 -11.11 8.00
C PRO A 33 1.62 -12.32 7.06
N GLY A 34 2.54 -13.24 7.29
CA GLY A 34 2.55 -14.53 6.64
C GLY A 34 3.19 -14.55 5.27
N GLY A 35 3.96 -13.52 4.91
CA GLY A 35 4.88 -13.64 3.79
C GLY A 35 4.17 -13.89 2.48
N SER A 36 4.31 -15.13 2.00
CA SER A 36 3.59 -15.69 0.86
C SER A 36 3.23 -17.16 1.08
N GLN A 37 2.55 -17.77 0.11
CA GLN A 37 2.32 -19.22 0.14
C GLN A 37 3.62 -20.03 0.10
N ALA A 38 4.71 -19.48 -0.42
CA ALA A 38 6.02 -20.14 -0.47
C ALA A 38 6.72 -20.13 0.90
N ASP A 39 6.49 -19.11 1.73
CA ASP A 39 7.00 -19.00 3.09
C ASP A 39 6.01 -18.26 4.00
N ILE A 40 5.14 -19.04 4.64
CA ILE A 40 4.08 -18.53 5.52
C ILE A 40 4.58 -17.96 6.84
N ASN A 41 5.85 -18.16 7.18
CA ASN A 41 6.41 -17.69 8.46
C ASN A 41 7.19 -16.38 8.30
N SER A 42 7.38 -15.91 7.07
CA SER A 42 8.05 -14.64 6.83
C SER A 42 7.15 -13.44 7.15
N VAL A 43 7.79 -12.32 7.51
CA VAL A 43 7.13 -11.05 7.81
C VAL A 43 7.32 -10.11 6.64
N GLY A 44 6.24 -9.45 6.24
CA GLY A 44 6.21 -8.55 5.10
C GLY A 44 5.70 -9.23 3.84
N TYR A 45 5.23 -8.42 2.90
CA TYR A 45 4.68 -8.86 1.64
C TYR A 45 5.78 -9.32 0.69
N ASP A 46 5.58 -10.48 0.09
CA ASP A 46 6.43 -10.98 -0.99
C ASP A 46 5.94 -10.43 -2.34
N TRP A 47 6.74 -9.54 -2.92
CA TRP A 47 6.41 -8.88 -4.19
C TRP A 47 6.34 -9.82 -5.40
N GLY A 48 6.99 -10.99 -5.34
CA GLY A 48 6.99 -11.97 -6.42
C GLY A 48 5.88 -13.02 -6.30
N ASN A 49 5.50 -13.36 -5.08
CA ASN A 49 4.57 -14.47 -4.81
C ASN A 49 3.16 -14.03 -4.40
N ASN A 50 2.98 -12.79 -3.96
CA ASN A 50 1.67 -12.29 -3.56
C ASN A 50 0.98 -11.47 -4.65
N TYR A 51 -0.34 -11.55 -4.64
CA TYR A 51 -1.25 -10.68 -5.37
C TYR A 51 -1.65 -9.48 -4.52
N TRP A 52 -1.96 -8.36 -5.17
CA TRP A 52 -2.40 -7.13 -4.50
C TRP A 52 -3.57 -7.39 -3.53
N CYS A 53 -4.53 -8.22 -3.92
CA CYS A 53 -5.69 -8.58 -3.09
C CYS A 53 -5.30 -9.28 -1.78
N ASN A 54 -4.12 -9.91 -1.71
CA ASN A 54 -3.62 -10.50 -0.49
C ASN A 54 -3.37 -9.43 0.57
N LEU A 55 -2.82 -8.27 0.18
CA LEU A 55 -2.57 -7.15 1.10
C LEU A 55 -3.87 -6.55 1.68
N MET A 56 -4.98 -6.66 0.94
CA MET A 56 -6.31 -6.15 1.31
C MET A 56 -7.21 -7.20 2.02
N SER A 57 -6.73 -8.43 2.14
CA SER A 57 -7.49 -9.53 2.75
C SER A 57 -7.60 -9.35 4.26
N GLU A 58 -8.68 -9.85 4.87
CA GLU A 58 -8.92 -9.76 6.33
C GLU A 58 -7.79 -10.40 7.13
N ASN A 59 -7.28 -11.53 6.64
CA ASN A 59 -6.16 -12.25 7.23
C ASN A 59 -4.99 -12.32 6.24
N GLY A 60 -3.78 -12.44 6.77
CA GLY A 60 -2.58 -12.76 6.00
C GLY A 60 -2.53 -14.22 5.57
N MET A 61 -1.50 -14.58 4.79
CA MET A 61 -1.32 -15.95 4.30
C MET A 61 -1.17 -16.98 5.42
N ASN A 62 -0.72 -16.56 6.60
CA ASN A 62 -0.58 -17.39 7.78
C ASN A 62 -1.85 -17.47 8.64
N GLY A 63 -2.97 -16.87 8.20
CA GLY A 63 -4.24 -16.87 8.91
C GLY A 63 -4.34 -15.88 10.06
N LEU A 64 -3.31 -15.09 10.35
CA LEU A 64 -3.38 -14.01 11.34
C LEU A 64 -4.13 -12.81 10.77
N GLU A 65 -4.76 -12.02 11.64
CA GLU A 65 -5.37 -10.74 11.27
C GLU A 65 -4.34 -9.87 10.53
N ASN A 66 -4.76 -9.21 9.45
CA ASN A 66 -3.88 -8.44 8.59
C ASN A 66 -3.87 -6.94 8.97
N PRO A 67 -2.85 -6.45 9.71
CA PRO A 67 -2.74 -5.03 10.05
C PRO A 67 -2.45 -4.14 8.84
N ALA A 68 -2.00 -4.69 7.70
CA ALA A 68 -1.80 -3.93 6.48
C ALA A 68 -3.13 -3.53 5.81
N ARG A 69 -4.20 -4.29 6.03
CA ARG A 69 -5.50 -4.11 5.37
C ARG A 69 -6.04 -2.68 5.42
N PRO A 70 -6.22 -2.02 6.58
CA PRO A 70 -6.80 -0.68 6.63
C PRO A 70 -5.98 0.36 5.85
N ILE A 71 -4.65 0.23 5.83
CA ILE A 71 -3.76 1.14 5.10
C ILE A 71 -3.85 0.86 3.60
N SER A 72 -3.83 -0.43 3.21
CA SER A 72 -3.91 -0.85 1.80
C SER A 72 -5.25 -0.55 1.12
N LEU A 73 -6.34 -0.46 1.89
CA LEU A 73 -7.66 -0.07 1.39
C LEU A 73 -7.84 1.45 1.30
N PHE A 74 -7.10 2.20 2.13
CA PHE A 74 -7.13 3.65 2.13
C PHE A 74 -6.24 4.26 1.04
N ALA A 75 -5.07 3.66 0.83
CA ALA A 75 -4.17 4.02 -0.27
C ALA A 75 -4.85 3.71 -1.60
#